data_AF-A0A2S1H007-F1
#
_entry.id   AF-A0A2S1H007-F1
#
_cell.length_a   1.000
_cell.length_b   1.000
_cell.length_c   1.000
_cell.angle_alpha   90.00
_cell.angle_beta   90.00
_cell.angle_gamma   90.00
#
_symmetry.space_group_name_H-M   'P 1'
#
loop_
_entity.id
_entity.type
_entity.pdbx_description
1 polymer ?
#
loop_
_entity_poly.entity_id
_entity_poly.type
_entity_poly.pdbx_seq_one_letter_code
_entity_poly.pdbx_strand_id
1 'polypeptide(L)'
;MSATFITQSVQALQSNIIQFVRHRALLQNVGQPTLQQEQLFFIQLPFLNGENMTEEHKISAATVGIVHASLREHEKIKEIDATSKQQQLTVLSGDYYSGRYYQLLAQSRNIALIQRLSKGIVNRCEHQIKQYEPEQRTLKQGIESLTIIECELIEQYYDAYGFTYLSSIMKNTLSFVRLKEEERLLKAGKESFLSKVLSLHNDQYANTSIQKELELELEKRQQQLLELLKQTALQPELKQYIKQYVTL
;
A
#
# COMPACT_ATOMS: atom_id res chain seq x y z
N MET A 1 -14.81 -20.42 5.35
CA MET A 1 -14.02 -19.94 4.18
C MET A 1 -12.58 -20.42 4.36
N SER A 2 -11.92 -21.08 3.38
CA SER A 2 -10.55 -21.60 3.58
C SER A 2 -9.46 -20.56 3.26
N ALA A 3 -8.27 -20.69 3.86
CA ALA A 3 -7.10 -19.86 3.52
C ALA A 3 -6.76 -19.91 2.01
N THR A 4 -6.98 -21.06 1.37
CA THR A 4 -6.84 -21.24 -0.07
C THR A 4 -7.77 -20.32 -0.86
N PHE A 5 -9.01 -20.15 -0.42
CA PHE A 5 -9.98 -19.27 -1.08
C PHE A 5 -9.57 -17.79 -1.00
N ILE A 6 -9.05 -17.35 0.15
CA ILE A 6 -8.52 -15.99 0.34
C ILE A 6 -7.40 -15.73 -0.68
N THR A 7 -6.42 -16.63 -0.75
CA THR A 7 -5.30 -16.52 -1.68
C THR A 7 -5.77 -16.52 -3.14
N GLN A 8 -6.74 -17.36 -3.50
CA GLN A 8 -7.30 -17.39 -4.85
C GLN A 8 -8.01 -16.09 -5.22
N SER A 9 -8.76 -15.48 -4.29
CA SER A 9 -9.42 -14.19 -4.51
C SER A 9 -8.40 -13.08 -4.78
N VAL A 10 -7.33 -13.02 -3.97
CA VAL A 10 -6.24 -12.05 -4.14
C VAL A 10 -5.53 -12.25 -5.48
N GLN A 11 -5.22 -13.50 -5.85
CA GLN A 11 -4.60 -13.83 -7.13
C GLN A 11 -5.50 -13.50 -8.34
N ALA A 12 -6.81 -13.68 -8.20
CA ALA A 12 -7.77 -13.30 -9.23
C ALA A 12 -7.78 -11.78 -9.45
N LEU A 13 -7.81 -10.99 -8.37
CA LEU A 13 -7.68 -9.53 -8.46
C LEU A 13 -6.34 -9.13 -9.10
N GLN A 14 -5.24 -9.73 -8.65
CA GLN A 14 -3.91 -9.46 -9.22
C GLN A 14 -3.86 -9.73 -10.72
N SER A 15 -4.41 -10.86 -11.16
CA SER A 15 -4.46 -11.26 -12.56
C SER A 15 -5.28 -10.27 -13.40
N ASN A 16 -6.42 -9.82 -12.86
CA ASN A 16 -7.27 -8.83 -13.50
C ASN A 16 -6.54 -7.48 -13.66
N ILE A 17 -5.86 -7.01 -12.62
CA ILE A 17 -5.04 -5.80 -12.67
C ILE A 17 -3.97 -5.91 -13.75
N ILE A 18 -3.20 -7.01 -13.77
CA ILE A 18 -2.16 -7.26 -14.76
C ILE A 18 -2.74 -7.25 -16.18
N GLN A 19 -3.93 -7.82 -16.39
CA GLN A 19 -4.60 -7.79 -17.68
C GLN A 19 -4.95 -6.36 -18.12
N PHE A 20 -5.47 -5.53 -17.21
CA PHE A 20 -5.82 -4.15 -17.54
C PHE A 20 -4.62 -3.29 -17.93
N VAL A 21 -3.44 -3.55 -17.38
CA VAL A 21 -2.22 -2.75 -17.65
C VAL A 21 -1.22 -3.47 -18.55
N ARG A 22 -1.61 -4.59 -19.15
CA ARG A 22 -0.70 -5.37 -20.00
C ARG A 22 -0.25 -4.56 -21.20
N HIS A 23 1.05 -4.34 -21.32
CA HIS A 23 1.67 -3.74 -22.49
C HIS A 23 2.98 -4.45 -22.82
N ARG A 24 3.12 -4.98 -24.04
CA ARG A 24 4.26 -5.84 -24.43
C ARG A 24 5.61 -5.15 -24.21
N ALA A 25 5.73 -3.90 -24.65
CA ALA A 25 6.99 -3.18 -24.53
C ALA A 25 7.36 -2.87 -23.07
N LEU A 26 6.38 -2.56 -22.23
CA LEU A 26 6.64 -2.30 -20.80
C LEU A 26 7.04 -3.59 -20.09
N LEU A 27 6.33 -4.70 -20.35
CA LEU A 27 6.66 -5.99 -19.77
C LEU A 27 8.09 -6.44 -20.11
N GLN A 28 8.54 -6.20 -21.34
CA GLN A 28 9.89 -6.58 -21.78
C GLN A 28 11.01 -5.73 -21.16
N ASN A 29 10.74 -4.47 -20.82
CA ASN A 29 11.80 -3.52 -20.41
C ASN A 29 11.73 -3.16 -18.91
N VAL A 30 10.56 -3.22 -18.29
CA VAL A 30 10.29 -2.80 -16.90
C VAL A 30 9.84 -3.99 -16.02
N GLY A 31 9.31 -5.06 -16.65
CA GLY A 31 8.79 -6.23 -15.95
C GLY A 31 7.30 -6.14 -15.64
N GLN A 32 6.82 -6.99 -14.73
CA GLN A 32 5.42 -6.94 -14.28
C GLN A 32 5.21 -5.78 -13.29
N PRO A 33 3.99 -5.20 -13.25
CA PRO A 33 3.62 -4.23 -12.23
C PRO A 33 3.83 -4.81 -10.83
N THR A 34 4.40 -4.00 -9.92
CA THR A 34 4.57 -4.43 -8.52
C THR A 34 3.27 -4.21 -7.75
N LEU A 35 2.69 -5.30 -7.24
CA LEU A 35 1.44 -5.32 -6.47
C LEU A 35 1.70 -5.97 -5.11
N GLN A 36 1.38 -5.25 -4.03
CA GLN A 36 1.51 -5.77 -2.66
C GLN A 36 0.32 -6.68 -2.34
N GLN A 37 0.58 -7.91 -1.92
CA GLN A 37 -0.47 -8.91 -1.67
C GLN A 37 -1.39 -8.47 -0.53
N GLU A 38 -0.84 -7.80 0.47
CA GLU A 38 -1.55 -7.29 1.64
C GLU A 38 -2.55 -6.21 1.25
N GLN A 39 -2.15 -5.26 0.40
CA GLN A 39 -3.05 -4.23 -0.13
C GLN A 39 -4.19 -4.85 -0.95
N LEU A 40 -3.87 -5.82 -1.82
CA LEU A 40 -4.88 -6.54 -2.60
C LEU A 40 -5.85 -7.33 -1.72
N PHE A 41 -5.36 -7.96 -0.65
CA PHE A 41 -6.19 -8.63 0.35
C PHE A 41 -7.17 -7.64 1.00
N PHE A 42 -6.71 -6.48 1.44
CA PHE A 42 -7.61 -5.49 2.04
C PHE A 42 -8.60 -4.91 1.03
N ILE A 43 -8.23 -4.72 -0.25
CA ILE A 43 -9.21 -4.36 -1.28
C ILE A 43 -10.33 -5.41 -1.42
N GLN A 44 -10.01 -6.71 -1.24
CA GLN A 44 -10.96 -7.81 -1.31
C GLN A 44 -11.68 -8.12 0.02
N LEU A 45 -11.18 -7.60 1.15
CA LEU A 45 -11.65 -7.96 2.50
C LEU A 45 -13.16 -7.79 2.71
N PRO A 46 -13.83 -6.71 2.25
CA PRO A 46 -15.28 -6.58 2.42
C PRO A 46 -16.05 -7.78 1.84
N PHE A 47 -15.69 -8.21 0.64
CA PHE A 47 -16.37 -9.30 -0.07
C PHE A 47 -16.02 -10.67 0.50
N LEU A 48 -14.77 -10.83 0.94
CA LEU A 48 -14.38 -12.01 1.71
C LEU A 48 -15.15 -12.07 3.05
N ASN A 49 -15.52 -10.93 3.62
CA ASN A 49 -16.29 -10.86 4.85
C ASN A 49 -17.81 -11.01 4.66
N GLY A 50 -18.29 -11.11 3.43
CA GLY A 50 -19.71 -11.39 3.11
C GLY A 50 -20.45 -10.27 2.39
N GLU A 51 -19.80 -9.14 2.08
CA GLU A 51 -20.41 -8.10 1.25
C GLU A 51 -20.63 -8.60 -0.19
N ASN A 52 -21.68 -8.12 -0.84
CA ASN A 52 -22.00 -8.52 -2.22
C ASN A 52 -21.09 -7.80 -3.24
N MET A 53 -20.36 -8.59 -4.02
CA MET A 53 -19.50 -8.07 -5.10
C MET A 53 -20.32 -7.83 -6.37
N THR A 54 -20.34 -6.58 -6.86
CA THR A 54 -20.93 -6.20 -8.16
C THR A 54 -19.84 -6.09 -9.22
N GLU A 55 -20.21 -5.99 -10.50
CA GLU A 55 -19.22 -5.70 -11.57
C GLU A 55 -18.56 -4.34 -11.38
N GLU A 56 -19.29 -3.35 -10.87
CA GLU A 56 -18.72 -2.04 -10.52
C GLU A 56 -17.64 -2.19 -9.44
N HIS A 57 -17.91 -2.95 -8.37
CA HIS A 57 -16.94 -3.22 -7.32
C HIS A 57 -15.67 -3.91 -7.87
N LYS A 58 -15.81 -4.86 -8.80
CA LYS A 58 -14.65 -5.51 -9.44
C LYS A 58 -13.79 -4.53 -10.22
N ILE A 59 -14.41 -3.65 -11.02
CA ILE A 59 -13.71 -2.62 -11.79
C ILE A 59 -13.03 -1.63 -10.84
N SER A 60 -13.72 -1.19 -9.80
CA SER A 60 -13.17 -0.26 -8.79
C SER A 60 -12.02 -0.87 -8.01
N ALA A 61 -12.13 -2.12 -7.56
CA ALA A 61 -11.06 -2.86 -6.89
C ALA A 61 -9.82 -2.97 -7.80
N ALA A 62 -10.00 -3.32 -9.08
CA ALA A 62 -8.91 -3.37 -10.03
C ALA A 62 -8.29 -1.98 -10.26
N THR A 63 -9.13 -0.95 -10.35
CA THR A 63 -8.69 0.45 -10.50
C THR A 63 -7.82 0.89 -9.33
N VAL A 64 -8.24 0.66 -8.08
CA VAL A 64 -7.45 0.99 -6.89
C VAL A 64 -6.10 0.26 -6.93
N GLY A 65 -6.09 -1.02 -7.31
CA GLY A 65 -4.86 -1.78 -7.51
C GLY A 65 -3.94 -1.21 -8.60
N ILE A 66 -4.49 -0.71 -9.71
CA ILE A 66 -3.71 -0.03 -10.77
C ILE A 66 -3.14 1.29 -10.27
N VAL A 67 -3.87 2.06 -9.45
CA VAL A 67 -3.34 3.28 -8.82
C VAL A 67 -2.14 2.94 -7.94
N HIS A 68 -2.26 1.92 -7.07
CA HIS A 68 -1.12 1.45 -6.27
C HIS A 68 0.08 1.04 -7.13
N ALA A 69 -0.15 0.27 -8.20
CA ALA A 69 0.90 -0.14 -9.13
C ALA A 69 1.57 1.07 -9.79
N SER A 70 0.79 2.03 -10.29
CA SER A 70 1.28 3.25 -10.93
C SER A 70 2.21 4.03 -10.00
N LEU A 71 1.78 4.27 -8.77
CA LEU A 71 2.59 5.01 -7.81
C LEU A 71 3.86 4.25 -7.40
N ARG A 72 3.76 2.92 -7.31
CA ARG A 72 4.90 2.05 -7.00
C ARG A 72 5.92 1.99 -8.13
N GLU A 73 5.52 2.13 -9.41
CA GLU A 73 6.50 2.24 -10.50
C GLU A 73 7.37 3.48 -10.34
N HIS A 74 6.80 4.63 -9.97
CA HIS A 74 7.58 5.86 -9.77
C HIS A 74 8.60 5.72 -8.63
N GLU A 75 8.29 4.93 -7.61
CA GLU A 75 9.23 4.65 -6.50
C GLU A 75 10.43 3.79 -6.91
N LYS A 76 10.41 3.12 -8.08
CA LYS A 76 11.55 2.34 -8.60
C LYS A 76 12.58 3.21 -9.32
N ILE A 77 12.24 4.46 -9.58
CA ILE A 77 13.09 5.40 -10.31
C ILE A 77 14.22 5.83 -9.39
N LYS A 78 15.46 5.73 -9.88
CA LYS A 78 16.63 6.21 -9.15
C LYS A 78 16.65 7.73 -9.19
N GLU A 79 17.05 8.35 -8.09
CA GLU A 79 17.17 9.81 -8.00
C GLU A 79 18.36 10.34 -8.83
N ILE A 80 19.42 9.53 -8.92
CA ILE A 80 20.68 9.88 -9.59
C ILE A 80 20.81 9.05 -10.88
N ASP A 81 21.27 9.69 -11.95
CA ASP A 81 21.51 9.08 -13.28
C ASP A 81 20.29 8.36 -13.88
N ALA A 82 19.10 8.95 -13.71
CA ALA A 82 17.82 8.45 -14.21
C ALA A 82 17.62 8.54 -15.74
N THR A 83 18.70 8.57 -16.52
CA THR A 83 18.65 8.79 -17.98
C THR A 83 18.64 7.50 -18.80
N SER A 84 18.86 6.35 -18.16
CA SER A 84 18.84 5.06 -18.86
C SER A 84 17.47 4.77 -19.46
N LYS A 85 17.44 4.06 -20.61
CA LYS A 85 16.20 3.63 -21.25
C LYS A 85 15.25 2.91 -20.29
N GLN A 86 15.79 2.08 -19.40
CA GLN A 86 14.99 1.36 -18.40
C GLN A 86 14.30 2.35 -17.44
N GLN A 87 15.03 3.34 -16.92
CA GLN A 87 14.48 4.36 -16.01
C GLN A 87 13.41 5.22 -16.70
N GLN A 88 13.63 5.64 -17.94
CA GLN A 88 12.64 6.37 -18.72
C GLN A 88 11.39 5.54 -19.01
N LEU A 89 11.54 4.25 -19.31
CA LEU A 89 10.39 3.36 -19.50
C LEU A 89 9.64 3.08 -18.19
N THR A 90 10.31 3.14 -17.03
CA THR A 90 9.65 3.08 -15.72
C THR A 90 8.83 4.32 -15.43
N VAL A 91 9.29 5.52 -15.82
CA VAL A 91 8.46 6.74 -15.77
C VAL A 91 7.20 6.53 -16.62
N LEU A 92 7.39 6.11 -17.88
CA LEU A 92 6.29 5.92 -18.82
C LEU A 92 5.36 4.76 -18.43
N SER A 93 5.82 3.74 -17.70
CA SER A 93 4.94 2.69 -17.18
C SER A 93 4.03 3.24 -16.09
N GLY A 94 4.55 4.09 -15.19
CA GLY A 94 3.75 4.83 -14.23
C GLY A 94 2.67 5.68 -14.91
N ASP A 95 3.05 6.49 -15.89
CA ASP A 95 2.11 7.34 -16.65
C ASP A 95 1.06 6.51 -17.42
N TYR A 96 1.49 5.40 -18.03
CA TYR A 96 0.59 4.48 -18.74
C TYR A 96 -0.42 3.85 -17.77
N TYR A 97 0.02 3.35 -16.61
CA TYR A 97 -0.88 2.82 -15.59
C TYR A 97 -1.84 3.89 -15.08
N SER A 98 -1.37 5.14 -14.97
CA SER A 98 -2.22 6.28 -14.66
C SER A 98 -3.32 6.52 -15.67
N GLY A 99 -2.99 6.56 -16.96
CA GLY A 99 -3.97 6.66 -18.03
C GLY A 99 -5.00 5.52 -18.00
N ARG A 100 -4.57 4.30 -17.66
CA ARG A 100 -5.45 3.12 -17.58
C ARG A 100 -6.43 3.20 -16.41
N TYR A 101 -6.01 3.61 -15.21
CA TYR A 101 -6.99 3.74 -14.12
C TYR A 101 -7.97 4.90 -14.37
N TYR A 102 -7.53 6.03 -14.94
CA TYR A 102 -8.46 7.11 -15.31
C TYR A 102 -9.47 6.65 -16.36
N GLN A 103 -9.03 5.86 -17.34
CA GLN A 103 -9.92 5.26 -18.33
C GLN A 103 -11.00 4.38 -17.67
N LEU A 104 -10.62 3.50 -16.74
CA LEU A 104 -11.56 2.61 -16.04
C LEU A 104 -12.55 3.40 -15.18
N LEU A 105 -12.07 4.40 -14.45
CA LEU A 105 -12.93 5.28 -13.66
C LEU A 105 -13.94 6.06 -14.52
N ALA A 106 -13.49 6.59 -15.66
CA ALA A 106 -14.37 7.30 -16.58
C ALA A 106 -15.44 6.37 -17.17
N GLN A 107 -15.08 5.11 -17.46
CA GLN A 107 -16.01 4.10 -17.98
C GLN A 107 -17.03 3.64 -16.92
N SER A 108 -16.64 3.53 -15.65
CA SER A 108 -17.56 3.14 -14.57
C SER A 108 -18.54 4.25 -14.19
N ARG A 109 -18.28 5.49 -14.62
CA ARG A 109 -19.07 6.69 -14.28
C ARG A 109 -19.24 6.90 -12.76
N ASN A 110 -18.38 6.29 -11.96
CA ASN A 110 -18.39 6.47 -10.51
C ASN A 110 -17.65 7.77 -10.13
N ILE A 111 -18.36 8.89 -10.26
CA ILE A 111 -17.83 10.23 -9.99
C ILE A 111 -17.37 10.36 -8.53
N ALA A 112 -18.07 9.74 -7.58
CA ALA A 112 -17.70 9.76 -6.17
C ALA A 112 -16.33 9.11 -5.93
N LEU A 113 -16.10 7.93 -6.52
CA LEU A 113 -14.82 7.24 -6.42
C LEU A 113 -13.71 8.01 -7.14
N ILE A 114 -13.98 8.63 -8.29
CA ILE A 114 -13.02 9.51 -8.98
C ILE A 114 -12.53 10.61 -8.04
N GLN A 115 -13.45 11.35 -7.43
CA GLN A 115 -13.13 12.47 -6.55
C GLN A 115 -12.33 12.02 -5.33
N ARG A 116 -12.77 10.92 -4.70
CA ARG A 116 -12.12 10.36 -3.52
C ARG A 116 -10.72 9.84 -3.82
N LEU A 117 -10.54 9.06 -4.89
CA LEU A 117 -9.22 8.58 -5.28
C LEU A 117 -8.30 9.72 -5.71
N SER A 118 -8.80 10.73 -6.41
CA SER A 118 -7.98 11.90 -6.78
C SER A 118 -7.43 12.61 -5.53
N LYS A 119 -8.29 12.81 -4.51
CA LYS A 119 -7.86 13.38 -3.21
C LYS A 119 -6.86 12.47 -2.50
N GLY A 120 -7.12 11.16 -2.46
CA GLY A 120 -6.25 10.19 -1.82
C GLY A 120 -4.88 10.09 -2.50
N ILE A 121 -4.82 10.15 -3.82
CA ILE A 121 -3.58 10.15 -4.60
C ILE A 121 -2.74 11.37 -4.22
N VAL A 122 -3.34 12.57 -4.20
CA VAL A 122 -2.63 13.80 -3.81
C VAL A 122 -2.06 13.67 -2.39
N ASN A 123 -2.90 13.31 -1.41
CA ASN A 123 -2.47 13.19 -0.01
C ASN A 123 -1.35 12.15 0.15
N ARG A 124 -1.50 10.98 -0.47
CA ARG A 124 -0.48 9.92 -0.46
C ARG A 124 0.84 10.40 -1.06
N CYS A 125 0.80 11.10 -2.19
CA CYS A 125 1.98 11.61 -2.88
C CYS A 125 2.67 12.72 -2.08
N GLU A 126 1.93 13.64 -1.47
CA GLU A 126 2.50 14.66 -0.58
C GLU A 126 3.26 14.02 0.58
N HIS A 127 2.71 12.97 1.20
CA HIS A 127 3.41 12.23 2.24
C HIS A 127 4.62 11.43 1.73
N GLN A 128 4.57 10.91 0.50
CA GLN A 128 5.72 10.23 -0.12
C GLN A 128 6.87 11.20 -0.39
N ILE A 129 6.57 12.44 -0.80
CA ILE A 129 7.58 13.45 -1.16
C ILE A 129 8.40 13.91 0.06
N LYS A 130 7.85 13.80 1.27
CA LYS A 130 8.52 14.17 2.53
C LYS A 130 9.91 13.58 2.73
N GLN A 131 10.22 12.43 2.14
CA GLN A 131 11.55 11.83 2.22
C GLN A 131 12.64 12.58 1.43
N TYR A 132 12.24 13.46 0.50
CA TYR A 132 13.12 14.28 -0.33
C TYR A 132 13.24 15.71 0.18
N GLU A 133 12.45 16.07 1.19
CA GLU A 133 12.47 17.40 1.77
C GLU A 133 13.63 17.51 2.78
N PRO A 134 14.25 18.70 2.90
CA PRO A 134 15.34 18.91 3.86
C PRO A 134 14.86 18.95 5.32
N GLU A 135 13.55 19.00 5.55
CA GLU A 135 12.96 19.06 6.89
C GLU A 135 13.10 17.72 7.61
N GLN A 136 13.82 17.73 8.74
CA GLN A 136 13.88 16.60 9.66
C GLN A 136 12.56 16.41 10.37
N ARG A 137 12.13 15.16 10.48
CA ARG A 137 10.89 14.80 11.17
C ARG A 137 11.17 13.90 12.35
N THR A 138 10.20 13.83 13.24
CA THR A 138 10.20 12.86 14.33
C THR A 138 9.80 11.47 13.83
N LEU A 139 10.18 10.42 14.57
CA LEU A 139 9.75 9.04 14.28
C LEU A 139 8.22 8.96 14.16
N LYS A 140 7.49 9.62 15.07
CA LYS A 140 6.02 9.67 15.04
C LYS A 140 5.48 10.22 13.71
N GLN A 141 6.02 11.33 13.21
CA GLN A 141 5.61 11.93 11.93
C GLN A 141 5.98 11.05 10.73
N GLY A 142 7.12 10.36 10.80
CA GLY A 142 7.53 9.38 9.78
C GLY A 142 6.57 8.19 9.72
N ILE A 143 6.19 7.64 10.88
CA ILE A 143 5.23 6.54 11.01
C ILE A 143 3.84 6.94 10.53
N GLU A 144 3.39 8.16 10.85
CA GLU A 144 2.13 8.73 10.35
C GLU A 144 2.15 8.81 8.82
N SER A 145 3.25 9.32 8.25
CA SER A 145 3.40 9.42 6.79
C SER A 145 3.39 8.05 6.13
N LEU A 146 4.07 7.05 6.68
CA LEU A 146 4.01 5.68 6.19
C LEU A 146 2.59 5.10 6.26
N THR A 147 1.88 5.36 7.35
CA THR A 147 0.50 4.89 7.50
C THR A 147 -0.38 5.46 6.39
N ILE A 148 -0.23 6.75 6.07
CA ILE A 148 -0.96 7.40 4.97
C ILE A 148 -0.54 6.83 3.62
N ILE A 149 0.77 6.68 3.36
CA ILE A 149 1.31 6.13 2.10
C ILE A 149 0.71 4.75 1.78
N GLU A 150 0.55 3.89 2.80
CA GLU A 150 0.07 2.53 2.62
C GLU A 150 -1.45 2.41 2.58
N CYS A 151 -2.18 3.28 3.30
CA CYS A 151 -3.61 3.04 3.59
C CYS A 151 -4.56 3.99 2.85
N GLU A 152 -4.12 5.18 2.45
CA GLU A 152 -5.00 6.27 1.99
C GLU A 152 -5.94 5.85 0.85
N LEU A 153 -5.42 5.16 -0.17
CA LEU A 153 -6.23 4.76 -1.33
C LEU A 153 -7.31 3.74 -0.98
N ILE A 154 -7.02 2.80 -0.09
CA ILE A 154 -7.97 1.78 0.37
C ILE A 154 -8.99 2.42 1.32
N GLU A 155 -8.58 3.40 2.13
CA GLU A 155 -9.51 4.18 2.95
C GLU A 155 -10.49 4.97 2.09
N GLN A 156 -10.03 5.67 1.06
CA GLN A 156 -10.90 6.37 0.11
C GLN A 156 -11.87 5.42 -0.61
N TYR A 157 -11.41 4.22 -0.93
CA TYR A 157 -12.25 3.15 -1.49
C TYR A 157 -13.30 2.66 -0.50
N TYR A 158 -12.93 2.41 0.76
CA TYR A 158 -13.87 2.00 1.80
C TYR A 158 -14.91 3.08 2.08
N ASP A 159 -14.51 4.34 2.15
CA ASP A 159 -15.44 5.45 2.31
C ASP A 159 -16.44 5.56 1.15
N ALA A 160 -15.99 5.30 -0.09
CA ALA A 160 -16.85 5.39 -1.27
C ALA A 160 -17.99 4.34 -1.26
N TYR A 161 -17.71 3.17 -0.68
CA TYR A 161 -18.61 2.02 -0.70
C TYR A 161 -19.21 1.66 0.68
N GLY A 162 -18.89 2.41 1.73
CA GLY A 162 -19.43 2.20 3.07
C GLY A 162 -18.74 1.09 3.89
N PHE A 163 -17.51 0.70 3.53
CA PHE A 163 -16.74 -0.34 4.22
C PHE A 163 -15.86 0.21 5.36
N THR A 164 -16.17 1.38 5.90
CA THR A 164 -15.34 2.10 6.87
C THR A 164 -15.15 1.36 8.20
N TYR A 165 -16.04 0.41 8.52
CA TYR A 165 -15.90 -0.48 9.66
C TYR A 165 -14.64 -1.36 9.58
N LEU A 166 -14.09 -1.56 8.38
CA LEU A 166 -12.84 -2.28 8.13
C LEU A 166 -11.61 -1.37 8.10
N SER A 167 -11.76 -0.05 8.13
CA SER A 167 -10.64 0.89 8.00
C SER A 167 -9.64 0.75 9.15
N SER A 168 -10.12 0.55 10.38
CA SER A 168 -9.24 0.40 11.54
C SER A 168 -8.36 -0.84 11.42
N ILE A 169 -8.93 -2.00 11.05
CA ILE A 169 -8.16 -3.24 10.92
C ILE A 169 -7.19 -3.19 9.74
N MET A 170 -7.61 -2.59 8.64
CA MET A 170 -6.77 -2.35 7.45
C MET A 170 -5.57 -1.47 7.79
N LYS A 171 -5.81 -0.30 8.40
CA LYS A 171 -4.74 0.65 8.76
C LYS A 171 -3.72 0.04 9.70
N ASN A 172 -4.18 -0.60 10.76
CA ASN A 172 -3.28 -1.21 11.75
C ASN A 172 -2.45 -2.34 11.12
N THR A 173 -3.04 -3.16 10.25
CA THR A 173 -2.33 -4.28 9.63
C THR A 173 -1.32 -3.80 8.58
N LEU A 174 -1.74 -2.96 7.62
CA LEU A 174 -0.86 -2.50 6.53
C LEU A 174 0.29 -1.66 7.06
N SER A 175 0.01 -0.74 8.00
CA SER A 175 1.09 0.04 8.63
C SER A 175 2.05 -0.84 9.42
N PHE A 176 1.56 -1.85 10.15
CA PHE A 176 2.42 -2.79 10.87
C PHE A 176 3.35 -3.56 9.93
N VAL A 177 2.82 -4.12 8.84
CA VAL A 177 3.62 -4.81 7.81
C VAL A 177 4.68 -3.88 7.24
N ARG A 178 4.32 -2.63 6.94
CA ARG A 178 5.26 -1.65 6.40
C ARG A 178 6.35 -1.26 7.40
N LEU A 179 6.00 -1.09 8.67
CA LEU A 179 6.95 -0.78 9.73
C LEU A 179 7.93 -1.93 9.99
N LYS A 180 7.49 -3.19 9.92
CA LYS A 180 8.40 -4.35 9.98
C LYS A 180 9.42 -4.35 8.85
N GLU A 181 9.00 -3.96 7.64
CA GLU A 181 9.93 -3.84 6.52
C GLU A 181 10.93 -2.70 6.75
N GLU A 182 10.50 -1.55 7.26
CA GLU A 182 11.40 -0.45 7.63
C GLU A 182 12.39 -0.85 8.73
N GLU A 183 11.93 -1.54 9.77
CA GLU A 183 12.78 -2.08 10.83
C GLU A 183 13.86 -3.02 10.25
N ARG A 184 13.46 -3.94 9.35
CA ARG A 184 14.38 -4.87 8.68
C ARG A 184 15.42 -4.14 7.84
N LEU A 185 15.02 -3.08 7.11
CA LEU A 185 15.94 -2.28 6.31
C LEU A 185 16.92 -1.49 7.18
N LEU A 186 16.44 -0.85 8.25
CA LEU A 186 17.27 -0.13 9.21
C LEU A 186 18.30 -1.04 9.89
N LYS A 187 17.89 -2.23 10.35
CA LYS A 187 18.78 -3.25 10.92
C LYS A 187 19.84 -3.73 9.93
N ALA A 188 19.48 -3.81 8.65
CA ALA A 188 20.40 -4.18 7.57
C ALA A 188 21.31 -3.01 7.12
N GLY A 189 21.18 -1.82 7.72
CA GLY A 189 21.90 -0.62 7.30
C GLY A 189 21.54 -0.15 5.90
N LYS A 190 20.37 -0.54 5.39
CA LYS A 190 19.87 -0.16 4.07
C LYS A 190 19.03 1.10 4.20
N GLU A 191 19.06 1.92 3.15
CA GLU A 191 18.21 3.09 3.07
C GLU A 191 16.73 2.68 3.03
N SER A 192 15.91 3.41 3.78
CA SER A 192 14.48 3.20 3.94
C SER A 192 13.76 4.56 3.98
N PHE A 193 12.43 4.57 3.95
CA PHE A 193 11.68 5.82 4.04
C PHE A 193 11.96 6.54 5.37
N LEU A 194 11.94 5.79 6.49
CA LEU A 194 12.26 6.33 7.80
C LEU A 194 13.70 6.83 7.87
N SER A 195 14.67 6.10 7.30
CA SER A 195 16.07 6.56 7.35
C SER A 195 16.26 7.91 6.66
N LYS A 196 15.56 8.15 5.55
CA LYS A 196 15.58 9.44 4.82
C LYS A 196 14.90 10.56 5.62
N VAL A 197 13.66 10.34 6.05
CA VAL A 197 12.85 11.36 6.73
C VAL A 197 13.43 11.76 8.10
N LEU A 198 14.12 10.85 8.76
CA LEU A 198 14.81 11.09 10.04
C LEU A 198 16.25 11.61 9.84
N SER A 199 16.74 11.69 8.61
CA SER A 199 18.13 12.08 8.28
C SER A 199 19.18 11.26 9.05
N LEU A 200 18.97 9.95 9.15
CA LEU A 200 19.86 9.05 9.92
C LEU A 200 21.21 8.77 9.23
N HIS A 201 21.49 9.42 8.10
CA HIS A 201 22.74 9.23 7.36
C HIS A 201 23.94 9.67 8.22
N ASN A 202 24.78 8.71 8.60
CA ASN A 202 26.06 8.86 9.33
C ASN A 202 26.01 8.97 10.87
N ASP A 203 24.86 8.79 11.53
CA ASP A 203 24.79 8.76 13.01
C ASP A 203 24.39 7.37 13.54
N GLN A 204 25.39 6.60 14.00
CA GLN A 204 25.21 5.25 14.51
C GLN A 204 24.45 5.20 15.85
N TYR A 205 24.58 6.24 16.68
CA TYR A 205 23.91 6.32 17.97
C TYR A 205 22.42 6.66 17.78
N ALA A 206 22.11 7.64 16.94
CA ALA A 206 20.73 7.99 16.59
C ALA A 206 20.00 6.80 15.94
N ASN A 207 20.67 6.08 15.03
CA ASN A 207 20.09 4.89 14.41
C ASN A 207 19.74 3.80 15.44
N THR A 208 20.62 3.56 16.42
CA THR A 208 20.38 2.57 17.48
C THR A 208 19.21 2.97 18.38
N SER A 209 19.06 4.26 18.70
CA SER A 209 17.90 4.75 19.49
C SER A 209 16.59 4.59 18.73
N ILE A 210 16.57 5.00 17.45
CA ILE A 210 15.38 4.89 16.60
C ILE A 210 14.96 3.44 16.40
N GLN A 211 15.90 2.51 16.22
CA GLN A 211 15.59 1.09 16.11
C GLN A 211 14.84 0.57 17.36
N LYS A 212 15.30 0.94 18.56
CA LYS A 212 14.63 0.55 19.82
C LYS A 212 13.25 1.19 19.94
N GLU A 213 13.10 2.46 19.59
CA GLU A 213 11.79 3.13 19.61
C GLU A 213 10.81 2.51 18.61
N LEU A 214 11.29 2.12 17.42
CA LEU A 214 10.49 1.43 16.41
C LEU A 214 10.08 0.03 16.85
N GLU A 215 10.97 -0.73 17.51
CA GLU A 215 10.66 -2.03 18.11
C GLU A 215 9.53 -1.91 19.14
N LEU A 216 9.60 -0.94 20.05
CA LEU A 216 8.57 -0.68 21.05
C LEU A 216 7.22 -0.30 20.42
N GLU A 217 7.23 0.53 19.38
CA GLU A 217 6.01 0.90 18.66
C GLU A 217 5.41 -0.29 17.88
N LEU A 218 6.24 -1.18 17.32
CA LEU A 218 5.81 -2.43 16.69
C LEU A 218 5.13 -3.37 17.70
N GLU A 219 5.73 -3.58 18.88
CA GLU A 219 5.13 -4.40 19.95
C GLU A 219 3.77 -3.84 20.38
N LYS A 220 3.69 -2.52 20.57
CA LYS A 220 2.45 -1.83 20.91
C LYS A 220 1.39 -1.99 19.82
N ARG A 221 1.74 -1.82 18.54
CA ARG A 221 0.81 -2.01 17.41
C ARG A 221 0.36 -3.46 17.28
N GLN A 222 1.25 -4.42 17.51
CA GLN A 222 0.89 -5.83 17.54
C GLN A 222 -0.17 -6.11 18.60
N GLN A 223 0.01 -5.62 19.84
CA GLN A 223 -0.99 -5.78 20.90
C GLN A 223 -2.33 -5.13 20.53
N GLN A 224 -2.30 -3.89 20.04
CA GLN A 224 -3.50 -3.17 19.59
C GLN A 224 -4.24 -3.92 18.47
N LEU A 225 -3.51 -4.46 17.50
CA LEU A 225 -4.07 -5.22 16.39
C LEU A 225 -4.71 -6.53 16.85
N LEU A 226 -4.08 -7.24 17.80
CA LEU A 226 -4.64 -8.45 18.40
C LEU A 226 -5.94 -8.17 19.17
N GLU A 227 -6.03 -7.06 19.90
CA GLU A 227 -7.27 -6.64 20.55
C GLU A 227 -8.35 -6.23 19.54
N LEU A 228 -7.98 -5.46 18.52
CA LEU A 228 -8.89 -5.04 17.46
C LEU A 228 -9.48 -6.24 16.71
N LEU A 229 -8.70 -7.28 16.46
CA LEU A 229 -9.16 -8.52 15.84
C LEU A 229 -10.21 -9.25 16.69
N LYS A 230 -10.14 -9.16 18.02
CA LYS A 230 -11.17 -9.75 18.90
C LYS A 230 -12.50 -9.02 18.71
N GLN A 231 -12.46 -7.69 18.65
CA GLN A 231 -13.63 -6.81 18.63
C GLN A 231 -14.28 -6.65 17.25
N THR A 232 -13.48 -6.73 16.17
CA THR A 232 -13.99 -6.50 14.81
C THR A 232 -14.89 -7.66 14.37
N ALA A 233 -16.04 -7.33 13.76
CA ALA A 233 -16.97 -8.29 13.16
C ALA A 233 -16.41 -8.85 11.84
N LEU A 234 -15.44 -9.77 11.96
CA LEU A 234 -14.85 -10.52 10.85
C LEU A 234 -15.13 -12.01 11.00
N GLN A 235 -15.25 -12.73 9.89
CA GLN A 235 -15.27 -14.19 9.90
C GLN A 235 -14.00 -14.75 10.58
N PRO A 236 -14.10 -15.84 11.38
CA PRO A 236 -12.97 -16.38 12.14
C PRO A 236 -11.73 -16.68 11.30
N GLU A 237 -11.90 -17.17 10.08
CA GLU A 237 -10.81 -17.51 9.18
C GLU A 237 -10.07 -16.28 8.65
N LEU A 238 -10.78 -15.17 8.45
CA LEU A 238 -10.16 -13.88 8.11
C LEU A 238 -9.36 -13.31 9.27
N LYS A 239 -9.89 -13.46 10.51
CA LYS A 239 -9.13 -13.09 11.71
C LYS A 239 -7.84 -13.90 11.80
N GLN A 240 -7.91 -15.21 11.55
CA GLN A 240 -6.73 -16.08 11.55
C GLN A 240 -5.74 -15.70 10.45
N TYR A 241 -6.22 -15.38 9.25
CA TYR A 241 -5.37 -14.94 8.14
C TYR A 241 -4.65 -13.63 8.48
N ILE A 242 -5.35 -12.63 9.03
CA ILE A 242 -4.73 -11.36 9.43
C ILE A 242 -3.70 -11.56 10.55
N LYS A 243 -3.94 -12.48 11.50
CA LYS A 243 -2.97 -12.81 12.56
C LYS A 243 -1.61 -13.28 12.01
N GLN A 244 -1.56 -13.88 10.82
CA GLN A 244 -0.31 -14.33 10.20
C GLN A 244 0.61 -13.16 9.87
N TYR A 245 0.08 -11.97 9.57
CA TYR A 245 0.88 -10.76 9.34
C TYR A 245 1.54 -10.24 10.62
N VAL A 246 0.97 -10.58 11.78
CA VAL A 246 1.38 -10.05 13.09
C VAL A 246 2.30 -11.00 13.85
N THR A 247 2.29 -12.28 13.50
CA THR A 247 3.15 -13.27 14.14
C THR A 247 4.58 -13.11 13.57
N LEU A 248 5.57 -13.07 14.47
CA LEU A 248 7.00 -12.95 14.12
C LEU A 248 7.51 -14.20 13.40
#